data_AF-A0A423GFW9-F1
#
_entry.id   AF-A0A423GFW9-F1
#
_cell.length_a   1.000
_cell.length_b   1.000
_cell.length_c   1.000
_cell.angle_alpha   90.00
_cell.angle_beta   90.00
_cell.angle_gamma   90.00
#
_symmetry.space_group_name_H-M   'P 1'
#
loop_
_entity.id
_entity.type
_entity.pdbx_description
1 polymer ?
#
loop_
_entity_poly.entity_id
_entity_poly.type
_entity_poly.pdbx_seq_one_letter_code
_entity_poly.pdbx_strand_id
1 'polypeptide(L)'
;MSVLVGKQAPDFTVPAVLGNGEIVDSFTLSSAIKGKYGLVFFYPLDFTFVCPSELIALDHRMDDFKARNVEVIAVSIDSHFTHNAWRNTPINNGGIGQVKYTMAADMKHEIAKAYDVESEGGVAFRGAFLIDDKGVVRSQIINDLPLGRNMEELIRLVDALQFHEEHGEVCPANWKKGDKGMTASPEGVAAYLGEHSDKL
;
A
#
# COMPACT_ATOMS: atom_id res chain seq x y z
N MET A 1 0.32 12.48 15.02
CA MET A 1 1.37 11.45 14.84
C MET A 1 0.99 10.17 15.55
N SER A 2 0.18 9.38 14.87
CA SER A 2 -0.23 8.04 15.25
C SER A 2 0.64 7.05 14.48
N VAL A 3 1.54 6.36 15.18
CA VAL A 3 2.16 5.14 14.65
C VAL A 3 1.09 4.04 14.67
N LEU A 4 0.76 3.49 13.49
CA LEU A 4 -0.24 2.45 13.31
C LEU A 4 0.36 1.05 13.25
N VAL A 5 1.66 0.90 13.01
CA VAL A 5 2.35 -0.40 13.03
C VAL A 5 2.04 -1.15 14.33
N GLY A 6 1.60 -2.41 14.20
CA GLY A 6 1.19 -3.28 15.30
C GLY A 6 -0.26 -3.11 15.77
N LYS A 7 -1.01 -2.14 15.21
CA LYS A 7 -2.43 -1.91 15.52
C LYS A 7 -3.33 -2.45 14.41
N GLN A 8 -4.59 -2.72 14.76
CA GLN A 8 -5.63 -2.97 13.77
C GLN A 8 -5.75 -1.77 12.83
N ALA A 9 -5.78 -2.04 11.53
CA ALA A 9 -5.95 -1.02 10.50
C ALA A 9 -7.30 -0.32 10.72
N PRO A 10 -7.34 1.03 10.72
CA PRO A 10 -8.62 1.73 10.79
C PRO A 10 -9.52 1.29 9.63
N ASP A 11 -10.66 0.71 9.97
CA ASP A 11 -11.64 0.26 8.99
C ASP A 11 -12.45 1.44 8.44
N PHE A 12 -12.94 1.31 7.22
CA PHE A 12 -13.75 2.34 6.57
C PHE A 12 -14.78 1.74 5.64
N THR A 13 -15.88 2.45 5.42
CA THR A 13 -16.91 2.12 4.43
C THR A 13 -17.29 3.37 3.64
N VAL A 14 -16.95 3.40 2.35
CA VAL A 14 -17.14 4.58 1.47
C VAL A 14 -17.50 4.16 0.06
N PRO A 15 -18.04 5.06 -0.78
CA PRO A 15 -18.12 4.83 -2.21
C PRO A 15 -16.73 4.62 -2.84
N ALA A 16 -16.66 3.79 -3.88
CA ALA A 16 -15.41 3.48 -4.56
C ALA A 16 -15.62 3.15 -6.05
N VAL A 17 -14.54 3.23 -6.82
CA VAL A 17 -14.46 2.66 -8.17
C VAL A 17 -13.63 1.38 -8.07
N LEU A 18 -14.23 0.23 -8.36
CA LEU A 18 -13.53 -1.06 -8.35
C LEU A 18 -12.56 -1.17 -9.53
N GLY A 19 -11.61 -2.10 -9.44
CA GLY A 19 -10.61 -2.32 -10.50
C GLY A 19 -11.18 -2.73 -11.86
N ASN A 20 -12.44 -3.19 -11.92
CA ASN A 20 -13.17 -3.45 -13.17
C ASN A 20 -13.87 -2.18 -13.74
N GLY A 21 -13.80 -1.05 -13.05
CA GLY A 21 -14.44 0.21 -13.40
C GLY A 21 -15.86 0.39 -12.87
N GLU A 22 -16.41 -0.57 -12.13
CA GLU A 22 -17.72 -0.47 -11.50
C GLU A 22 -17.68 0.53 -10.33
N ILE A 23 -18.66 1.45 -10.29
CA ILE A 23 -18.88 2.33 -9.16
C ILE A 23 -19.76 1.61 -8.15
N VAL A 24 -19.32 1.55 -6.90
CA VAL A 24 -20.09 1.02 -5.77
C VAL A 24 -20.29 2.10 -4.72
N ASP A 25 -21.47 2.15 -4.11
CA ASP A 25 -21.79 3.14 -3.07
C ASP A 25 -21.21 2.78 -1.69
N SER A 26 -20.83 1.51 -1.50
CA SER A 26 -20.39 0.98 -0.21
C SER A 26 -19.31 -0.08 -0.38
N PHE A 27 -18.05 0.35 -0.31
CA PHE A 27 -16.87 -0.50 -0.22
C PHE A 27 -16.32 -0.49 1.20
N THR A 28 -16.13 -1.66 1.82
CA THR A 28 -15.60 -1.81 3.17
C THR A 28 -14.23 -2.47 3.17
N LEU A 29 -13.21 -1.82 3.78
CA LEU A 29 -11.82 -2.32 3.79
C LEU A 29 -11.73 -3.73 4.40
N SER A 30 -12.24 -3.93 5.62
CA SER A 30 -12.16 -5.21 6.33
C SER A 30 -12.78 -6.38 5.56
N SER A 31 -13.82 -6.11 4.76
CA SER A 31 -14.44 -7.12 3.88
C SER A 31 -13.58 -7.41 2.66
N ALA A 32 -12.98 -6.38 2.05
CA ALA A 32 -12.16 -6.52 0.85
C ALA A 32 -10.85 -7.29 1.11
N ILE A 33 -10.24 -7.09 2.29
CA ILE A 33 -8.99 -7.74 2.68
C ILE A 33 -9.19 -9.03 3.48
N LYS A 34 -10.42 -9.53 3.62
CA LYS A 34 -10.69 -10.73 4.42
C LYS A 34 -9.94 -11.95 3.85
N GLY A 35 -9.01 -12.50 4.63
CA GLY A 35 -8.16 -13.63 4.21
C GLY A 35 -7.11 -13.24 3.15
N LYS A 36 -6.81 -11.95 3.02
CA LYS A 36 -5.81 -11.38 2.12
C LYS A 36 -4.95 -10.37 2.88
N TYR A 37 -3.77 -10.11 2.36
CA TYR A 37 -3.02 -8.93 2.78
C TYR A 37 -3.66 -7.68 2.18
N GLY A 38 -3.50 -6.53 2.83
CA GLY A 38 -3.99 -5.25 2.33
C GLY A 38 -2.86 -4.28 2.05
N LEU A 39 -2.96 -3.53 0.96
CA LEU A 39 -2.14 -2.34 0.70
C LEU A 39 -3.07 -1.12 0.55
N VAL A 40 -3.16 -0.31 1.59
CA VAL A 40 -3.88 0.97 1.54
C VAL A 40 -2.90 2.07 1.12
N PHE A 41 -3.16 2.66 -0.05
CA PHE A 41 -2.24 3.54 -0.75
C PHE A 41 -2.88 4.93 -0.94
N PHE A 42 -2.54 5.86 -0.06
CA PHE A 42 -2.99 7.25 -0.14
C PHE A 42 -2.22 8.02 -1.21
N TYR A 43 -2.92 8.89 -1.93
CA TYR A 43 -2.33 9.90 -2.79
C TYR A 43 -3.07 11.24 -2.62
N PRO A 44 -2.42 12.38 -2.89
CA PRO A 44 -3.00 13.68 -2.57
C PRO A 44 -4.33 13.99 -3.27
N LEU A 45 -4.34 13.99 -4.61
CA LEU A 45 -5.45 14.45 -5.45
C LEU A 45 -5.40 13.84 -6.86
N ASP A 46 -6.57 13.61 -7.43
CA ASP A 46 -6.79 13.31 -8.84
C ASP A 46 -6.33 14.48 -9.74
N PHE A 47 -5.97 14.17 -11.00
CA PHE A 47 -5.58 15.15 -12.02
C PHE A 47 -4.42 16.10 -11.63
N THR A 48 -3.50 15.63 -10.79
CA THR A 48 -2.28 16.37 -10.40
C THR A 48 -1.00 15.73 -10.98
N PHE A 49 0.19 16.14 -10.52
CA PHE A 49 1.45 15.92 -11.24
C PHE A 49 2.14 14.57 -10.94
N VAL A 50 2.51 14.32 -9.68
CA VAL A 50 3.26 13.09 -9.30
C VAL A 50 2.33 11.89 -9.19
N CYS A 51 1.07 12.11 -8.77
CA CYS A 51 0.06 11.08 -8.55
C CYS A 51 -0.14 10.11 -9.74
N PRO A 52 -0.30 10.56 -11.00
CA PRO A 52 -0.48 9.63 -12.12
C PRO A 52 0.71 8.68 -12.30
N SER A 53 1.94 9.14 -12.03
CA SER A 53 3.12 8.29 -12.15
C SER A 53 3.13 7.15 -11.13
N GLU A 54 2.76 7.42 -9.87
CA GLU A 54 2.67 6.39 -8.82
C GLU A 54 1.53 5.41 -9.10
N LEU A 55 0.37 5.91 -9.51
CA LEU A 55 -0.81 5.12 -9.78
C LEU A 55 -0.63 4.18 -10.99
N ILE A 56 -0.02 4.67 -12.08
CA ILE A 56 0.32 3.82 -13.23
C ILE A 56 1.42 2.81 -12.87
N ALA A 57 2.44 3.21 -12.09
CA ALA A 57 3.47 2.30 -11.63
C ALA A 57 2.90 1.19 -10.73
N LEU A 58 1.95 1.52 -9.87
CA LEU A 58 1.20 0.58 -9.04
C LEU A 58 0.39 -0.39 -9.91
N ASP A 59 -0.30 0.12 -10.94
CA ASP A 59 -1.07 -0.71 -11.89
C ASP A 59 -0.20 -1.73 -12.62
N HIS A 60 0.98 -1.31 -13.08
CA HIS A 60 1.96 -2.19 -13.74
C HIS A 60 2.48 -3.32 -12.83
N ARG A 61 2.27 -3.23 -11.51
CA ARG A 61 2.66 -4.24 -10.52
C ARG A 61 1.47 -5.00 -9.94
N MET A 62 0.25 -4.79 -10.44
CA MET A 62 -0.93 -5.46 -9.89
C MET A 62 -0.87 -6.99 -9.99
N ASP A 63 -0.21 -7.54 -11.00
CA ASP A 63 -0.04 -8.99 -11.12
C ASP A 63 0.93 -9.53 -10.04
N ASP A 64 1.94 -8.75 -9.65
CA ASP A 64 2.85 -9.08 -8.55
C ASP A 64 2.15 -9.07 -7.18
N PHE A 65 1.27 -8.09 -6.94
CA PHE A 65 0.47 -8.01 -5.72
C PHE A 65 -0.55 -9.15 -5.64
N LYS A 66 -1.24 -9.44 -6.76
CA LYS A 66 -2.19 -10.56 -6.84
C LYS A 66 -1.53 -11.91 -6.60
N ALA A 67 -0.33 -12.13 -7.16
CA ALA A 67 0.44 -13.36 -6.94
C ALA A 67 0.81 -13.56 -5.45
N ARG A 68 0.84 -12.48 -4.67
CA ARG A 68 1.10 -12.47 -3.22
C ARG A 68 -0.17 -12.38 -2.38
N ASN A 69 -1.36 -12.55 -2.98
CA ASN A 69 -2.64 -12.44 -2.27
C ASN A 69 -2.82 -11.08 -1.55
N VAL A 70 -2.35 -9.99 -2.18
CA VAL A 70 -2.52 -8.62 -1.68
C VAL A 70 -3.66 -7.94 -2.42
N GLU A 71 -4.62 -7.40 -1.66
CA GLU A 71 -5.65 -6.49 -2.15
C GLU A 71 -5.12 -5.04 -2.08
N VAL A 72 -5.16 -4.33 -3.20
CA VAL A 72 -4.65 -2.95 -3.30
C VAL A 72 -5.83 -1.99 -3.36
N ILE A 73 -5.81 -0.99 -2.46
CA ILE A 73 -6.83 0.05 -2.36
C ILE A 73 -6.13 1.42 -2.39
N ALA A 74 -6.35 2.18 -3.45
CA ALA A 74 -5.92 3.56 -3.53
C ALA A 74 -6.97 4.47 -2.86
N VAL A 75 -6.52 5.52 -2.15
CA VAL A 75 -7.41 6.44 -1.43
C VAL A 75 -6.96 7.88 -1.68
N SER A 76 -7.90 8.76 -2.03
CA SER A 76 -7.73 10.21 -1.90
C SER A 76 -9.05 10.83 -1.44
N ILE A 77 -9.05 12.15 -1.24
CA ILE A 77 -10.25 12.90 -0.84
C ILE A 77 -11.23 13.15 -2.00
N ASP A 78 -10.87 12.77 -3.23
CA ASP A 78 -11.70 13.00 -4.40
C ASP A 78 -12.94 12.09 -4.40
N SER A 79 -13.96 12.48 -5.16
CA SER A 79 -15.16 11.67 -5.31
C SER A 79 -14.91 10.45 -6.20
N HIS A 80 -15.66 9.37 -6.00
CA HIS A 80 -15.64 8.19 -6.87
C HIS A 80 -16.05 8.54 -8.32
N PHE A 81 -16.83 9.61 -8.54
CA PHE A 81 -17.10 10.12 -9.87
C PHE A 81 -15.86 10.74 -10.52
N THR A 82 -15.06 11.50 -9.76
CA THR A 82 -13.78 12.05 -10.20
C THR A 82 -12.80 10.92 -10.53
N HIS A 83 -12.68 9.92 -9.66
CA HIS A 83 -11.86 8.73 -9.90
C HIS A 83 -12.25 8.03 -11.21
N ASN A 84 -13.55 7.80 -11.42
CA ASN A 84 -14.03 7.15 -12.63
C ASN A 84 -13.75 8.00 -13.87
N ALA A 85 -13.93 9.32 -13.81
CA ALA A 85 -13.58 10.22 -14.89
C ALA A 85 -12.07 10.18 -15.21
N TRP A 86 -11.22 10.14 -14.18
CA TRP A 86 -9.76 10.10 -14.35
C TRP A 86 -9.28 8.77 -14.95
N ARG A 87 -9.86 7.64 -14.51
CA ARG A 87 -9.64 6.33 -15.13
C ARG A 87 -10.03 6.30 -16.61
N ASN A 88 -11.11 7.00 -16.97
CA ASN A 88 -11.57 7.08 -18.35
C ASN A 88 -10.82 8.14 -19.18
N THR A 89 -9.92 8.90 -18.57
CA THR A 89 -9.04 9.85 -19.27
C THR A 89 -7.82 9.10 -19.84
N PRO A 90 -7.47 9.27 -21.12
CA PRO A 90 -6.27 8.67 -21.70
C PRO A 90 -4.98 9.12 -21.00
N ILE A 91 -4.00 8.21 -20.87
CA ILE A 91 -2.72 8.49 -20.20
C ILE A 91 -1.98 9.66 -20.86
N ASN A 92 -1.98 9.72 -22.19
CA ASN A 92 -1.36 10.81 -22.95
C ASN A 92 -2.08 12.17 -22.81
N ASN A 93 -3.24 12.19 -22.15
CA ASN A 93 -3.99 13.40 -21.78
C ASN A 93 -3.97 13.66 -20.26
N GLY A 94 -3.02 13.07 -19.52
CA GLY A 94 -2.89 13.26 -18.07
C GLY A 94 -3.83 12.39 -17.22
N GLY A 95 -4.48 11.40 -17.84
CA GLY A 95 -5.24 10.37 -17.14
C GLY A 95 -4.39 9.24 -16.56
N ILE A 96 -5.04 8.27 -15.90
CA ILE A 96 -4.40 7.05 -15.40
C ILE A 96 -4.80 5.79 -16.16
N GLY A 97 -5.77 5.89 -17.08
CA GLY A 97 -6.30 4.73 -17.79
C GLY A 97 -7.08 3.77 -16.88
N GLN A 98 -7.38 2.59 -17.41
CA GLN A 98 -8.19 1.58 -16.73
C GLN A 98 -7.37 0.81 -15.68
N VAL A 99 -6.94 1.49 -14.62
CA VAL A 99 -6.20 0.87 -13.50
C VAL A 99 -7.03 -0.24 -12.86
N LYS A 100 -6.35 -1.29 -12.38
CA LYS A 100 -6.92 -2.59 -11.98
C LYS A 100 -7.11 -2.76 -10.47
N TYR A 101 -6.90 -1.71 -9.68
CA TYR A 101 -7.13 -1.69 -8.23
C TYR A 101 -8.31 -0.80 -7.86
N THR A 102 -8.82 -0.96 -6.65
CA THR A 102 -9.94 -0.15 -6.14
C THR A 102 -9.49 1.26 -5.79
N MET A 103 -10.28 2.27 -6.14
CA MET A 103 -10.08 3.68 -5.76
C MET A 103 -11.22 4.11 -4.82
N ALA A 104 -10.93 4.23 -3.53
CA ALA A 104 -11.89 4.60 -2.50
C ALA A 104 -11.93 6.12 -2.28
N ALA A 105 -13.15 6.66 -2.18
CA ALA A 105 -13.40 8.11 -2.12
C ALA A 105 -13.55 8.61 -0.68
N ASP A 106 -12.52 9.24 -0.13
CA ASP A 106 -12.51 9.82 1.23
C ASP A 106 -13.04 11.27 1.27
N MET A 107 -14.21 11.50 0.70
CA MET A 107 -14.78 12.86 0.59
C MET A 107 -15.05 13.55 1.93
N LYS A 108 -15.08 12.78 3.03
CA LYS A 108 -15.27 13.30 4.40
C LYS A 108 -13.96 13.48 5.17
N HIS A 109 -12.83 13.07 4.58
CA HIS A 109 -11.50 13.10 5.17
C HIS A 109 -11.38 12.20 6.42
N GLU A 110 -12.32 11.29 6.62
CA GLU A 110 -12.36 10.44 7.81
C GLU A 110 -11.26 9.38 7.73
N ILE A 111 -10.97 8.87 6.53
CA ILE A 111 -9.94 7.85 6.30
C ILE A 111 -8.55 8.47 6.46
N ALA A 112 -8.28 9.58 5.79
CA ALA A 112 -6.98 10.27 5.85
C ALA A 112 -6.65 10.72 7.28
N LYS A 113 -7.65 11.17 8.06
CA LYS A 113 -7.48 11.48 9.49
C LYS A 113 -7.24 10.23 10.34
N ALA A 114 -8.00 9.15 10.11
CA ALA A 114 -7.83 7.91 10.85
C ALA A 114 -6.46 7.26 10.62
N TYR A 115 -5.92 7.38 9.41
CA TYR A 115 -4.57 6.95 9.05
C TYR A 115 -3.49 8.00 9.38
N ASP A 116 -3.87 9.17 9.91
CA ASP A 116 -3.00 10.28 10.28
C ASP A 116 -2.08 10.76 9.15
N VAL A 117 -2.65 10.85 7.94
CA VAL A 117 -1.95 11.29 6.72
C VAL A 117 -2.53 12.57 6.13
N GLU A 118 -3.55 13.18 6.72
CA GLU A 118 -4.06 14.46 6.25
C GLU A 118 -3.03 15.58 6.49
N SER A 119 -2.68 16.30 5.43
CA SER A 119 -1.84 17.50 5.50
C SER A 119 -2.65 18.73 5.88
N GLU A 120 -1.97 19.81 6.29
CA GLU A 120 -2.63 21.10 6.57
C GLU A 120 -3.41 21.66 5.36
N GLY A 121 -3.04 21.27 4.14
CA GLY A 121 -3.73 21.63 2.91
C GLY A 121 -5.01 20.84 2.63
N GLY A 122 -5.41 19.93 3.54
CA GLY A 122 -6.61 19.11 3.42
C GLY A 122 -6.48 17.90 2.48
N VAL A 123 -5.29 17.66 1.93
CA VAL A 123 -5.00 16.48 1.07
C VAL A 123 -4.20 15.45 1.84
N ALA A 124 -4.25 14.18 1.43
CA ALA A 124 -3.40 13.16 2.04
C ALA A 124 -1.93 13.32 1.61
N PHE A 125 -0.99 13.11 2.54
CA PHE A 125 0.38 12.76 2.23
C PHE A 125 0.44 11.44 1.45
N ARG A 126 1.61 11.14 0.86
CA ARG A 126 1.84 9.89 0.13
C ARG A 126 2.08 8.73 1.12
N GLY A 127 1.00 8.26 1.73
CA GLY A 127 1.00 7.18 2.71
C GLY A 127 0.74 5.81 2.10
N ALA A 128 1.56 4.80 2.39
CA ALA A 128 1.32 3.41 2.04
C ALA A 128 1.34 2.55 3.30
N PHE A 129 0.30 1.75 3.52
CA PHE A 129 0.14 0.89 4.69
C PHE A 129 0.00 -0.56 4.26
N LEU A 130 0.96 -1.39 4.66
CA LEU A 130 0.89 -2.84 4.50
C LEU A 130 0.16 -3.44 5.70
N ILE A 131 -0.89 -4.19 5.43
CA ILE A 131 -1.79 -4.82 6.40
C ILE A 131 -1.69 -6.34 6.22
N ASP A 132 -1.53 -7.08 7.32
CA ASP A 132 -1.51 -8.55 7.27
C ASP A 132 -2.91 -9.16 7.04
N ASP A 133 -2.97 -10.48 6.94
CA ASP A 133 -4.21 -11.25 6.77
C ASP A 133 -5.14 -11.24 8.00
N LYS A 134 -4.69 -10.65 9.12
CA LYS A 134 -5.41 -10.46 10.38
C LYS A 134 -5.85 -9.00 10.59
N GLY A 135 -5.67 -8.15 9.58
CA GLY A 135 -6.08 -6.74 9.61
C GLY A 135 -5.15 -5.83 10.42
N VAL A 136 -3.95 -6.28 10.79
CA VAL A 136 -2.99 -5.50 11.57
C VAL A 136 -1.96 -4.85 10.65
N VAL A 137 -1.70 -3.55 10.84
CA VAL A 137 -0.69 -2.80 10.09
C VAL A 137 0.71 -3.33 10.44
N ARG A 138 1.50 -3.66 9.42
CA ARG A 138 2.86 -4.21 9.53
C ARG A 138 3.93 -3.24 9.08
N SER A 139 3.61 -2.35 8.14
CA SER A 139 4.50 -1.28 7.70
C SER A 139 3.70 -0.06 7.31
N GLN A 140 4.27 1.12 7.54
CA GLN A 140 3.75 2.39 7.04
C GLN A 140 4.89 3.21 6.45
N ILE A 141 4.70 3.71 5.22
CA ILE A 141 5.65 4.61 4.55
C ILE A 141 4.88 5.89 4.23
N ILE A 142 5.31 7.01 4.82
CA ILE A 142 4.71 8.32 4.58
C ILE A 142 5.76 9.21 3.94
N ASN A 143 5.54 9.59 2.69
CA ASN A 143 6.36 10.56 1.98
C ASN A 143 5.66 11.92 1.93
N ASP A 144 6.45 12.99 1.99
CA ASP A 144 5.98 14.34 1.66
C ASP A 144 5.53 14.41 0.18
N LEU A 145 4.73 15.42 -0.15
CA LEU A 145 4.06 15.58 -1.44
C LEU A 145 4.98 15.51 -2.69
N PRO A 146 6.23 16.03 -2.70
CA PRO A 146 7.06 15.96 -3.90
C PRO A 146 7.78 14.62 -4.09
N LEU A 147 7.71 13.70 -3.12
CA LEU A 147 8.53 12.49 -3.08
C LEU A 147 7.71 11.24 -3.42
N GLY A 148 7.77 10.78 -4.67
CA GLY A 148 7.13 9.52 -5.08
C GLY A 148 7.69 8.29 -4.35
N ARG A 149 6.85 7.28 -4.12
CA ARG A 149 7.22 6.00 -3.48
C ARG A 149 7.78 5.01 -4.49
N ASN A 150 8.57 4.07 -3.99
CA ASN A 150 9.13 2.97 -4.76
C ASN A 150 8.25 1.72 -4.67
N MET A 151 7.66 1.28 -5.79
CA MET A 151 6.80 0.08 -5.82
C MET A 151 7.57 -1.20 -5.50
N GLU A 152 8.86 -1.28 -5.85
CA GLU A 152 9.70 -2.43 -5.54
C GLU A 152 9.90 -2.59 -4.02
N GLU A 153 9.94 -1.48 -3.28
CA GLU A 153 10.03 -1.53 -1.82
C GLU A 153 8.71 -2.04 -1.19
N LEU A 154 7.56 -1.64 -1.75
CA LEU A 154 6.27 -2.16 -1.29
C LEU A 154 6.17 -3.68 -1.51
N ILE A 155 6.60 -4.16 -2.68
CA ILE A 155 6.66 -5.60 -2.98
C ILE A 155 7.63 -6.31 -2.04
N ARG A 156 8.83 -5.74 -1.82
CA ARG A 156 9.84 -6.30 -0.91
C ARG A 156 9.32 -6.44 0.51
N LEU A 157 8.56 -5.46 1.01
CA LEU A 157 7.94 -5.51 2.33
C LEU A 157 6.86 -6.60 2.43
N VAL A 158 6.06 -6.81 1.39
CA VAL A 158 5.10 -7.93 1.33
C VAL A 158 5.85 -9.26 1.38
N ASP A 159 6.89 -9.43 0.54
CA ASP A 159 7.69 -10.65 0.50
C ASP A 159 8.34 -10.94 1.87
N ALA A 160 8.86 -9.91 2.54
CA ALA A 160 9.52 -10.04 3.84
C ALA A 160 8.53 -10.44 4.95
N LEU A 161 7.32 -9.85 4.93
CA LEU A 161 6.26 -10.18 5.87
C LEU A 161 5.84 -11.65 5.70
N GLN A 162 5.55 -12.07 4.46
CA GLN A 162 5.11 -13.43 4.17
C GLN A 162 6.18 -14.46 4.52
N PHE A 163 7.45 -14.18 4.18
CA PHE A 163 8.57 -15.02 4.58
C PHE A 163 8.65 -15.20 6.10
N HIS A 164 8.54 -14.10 6.85
CA HIS A 164 8.57 -14.15 8.31
C HIS A 164 7.40 -14.98 8.87
N GLU A 165 6.19 -14.81 8.34
CA GLU A 165 5.00 -15.52 8.80
C GLU A 165 5.04 -17.01 8.45
N GLU A 166 5.65 -17.38 7.32
CA GLU A 166 5.81 -18.78 6.88
C GLU A 166 6.92 -19.51 7.66
N HIS A 167 8.06 -18.86 7.88
CA HIS A 167 9.26 -19.53 8.41
C HIS A 167 9.58 -19.19 9.88
N GLY A 168 9.04 -18.11 10.43
CA GLY A 168 9.38 -17.62 11.78
C GLY A 168 10.77 -16.95 11.88
N GLU A 169 11.52 -16.89 10.78
CA GLU A 169 12.81 -16.21 10.69
C GLU A 169 12.63 -14.71 10.45
N VAL A 170 13.60 -13.88 10.85
CA VAL A 170 13.57 -12.43 10.58
C VAL A 170 14.32 -12.11 9.30
N CYS A 171 13.88 -11.08 8.60
CA CYS A 171 14.50 -10.59 7.37
C CYS A 171 15.57 -9.54 7.69
N PRO A 172 16.85 -9.76 7.34
CA PRO A 172 17.93 -8.78 7.54
C PRO A 172 17.76 -7.50 6.69
N ALA A 173 18.66 -6.53 6.90
CA ALA A 173 18.69 -5.32 6.08
C ALA A 173 18.87 -5.66 4.59
N ASN A 174 18.19 -4.91 3.71
CA ASN A 174 18.19 -5.12 2.26
C ASN A 174 17.67 -6.49 1.78
N TRP A 175 17.08 -7.31 2.66
CA TRP A 175 16.54 -8.63 2.31
C TRP A 175 15.55 -8.56 1.16
N LYS A 176 15.71 -9.47 0.20
CA LYS A 176 14.82 -9.71 -0.93
C LYS A 176 14.41 -11.17 -0.98
N LYS A 177 13.31 -11.46 -1.68
CA LYS A 177 12.84 -12.82 -1.90
C LYS A 177 13.96 -13.70 -2.48
N GLY A 178 14.25 -14.80 -1.78
CA GLY A 178 15.33 -15.73 -2.12
C GLY A 178 16.59 -15.58 -1.25
N ASP A 179 16.73 -14.48 -0.52
CA ASP A 179 17.81 -14.30 0.45
C ASP A 179 17.55 -15.15 1.71
N LYS A 180 18.63 -15.55 2.38
CA LYS A 180 18.58 -16.31 3.63
C LYS A 180 17.99 -15.44 4.75
N GLY A 181 17.02 -15.98 5.49
CA GLY A 181 16.54 -15.37 6.72
C GLY A 181 17.53 -15.53 7.87
N MET A 182 17.26 -14.84 8.97
CA MET A 182 18.06 -14.92 10.19
C MET A 182 17.22 -15.49 11.32
N THR A 183 17.71 -16.52 11.99
CA THR A 183 17.04 -17.05 13.18
C THR A 183 17.12 -16.03 14.31
N ALA A 184 15.99 -15.73 14.94
CA ALA A 184 15.87 -14.73 16.00
C ALA A 184 16.42 -15.21 17.36
N SER A 185 17.69 -15.60 17.39
CA SER A 185 18.44 -15.92 18.61
C SER A 185 19.86 -15.36 18.54
N PRO A 186 20.56 -15.15 19.67
CA PRO A 186 21.95 -14.71 19.66
C PRO A 186 22.87 -15.58 18.79
N GLU A 187 22.69 -16.90 18.85
CA GLU A 187 23.46 -17.87 18.05
C GLU A 187 23.12 -17.78 16.57
N GLY A 188 21.82 -17.64 16.24
CA GLY A 188 21.35 -17.47 14.86
C GLY A 188 21.88 -16.20 14.21
N VAL A 189 21.89 -15.10 14.96
CA VAL A 189 22.47 -13.83 14.52
C VAL A 189 23.98 -13.97 14.29
N ALA A 190 24.72 -14.57 15.23
CA ALA A 190 26.16 -14.78 15.09
C ALA A 190 26.50 -15.64 13.87
N ALA A 191 25.73 -16.71 13.63
CA ALA A 191 25.89 -17.57 12.47
C ALA A 191 25.63 -16.80 11.15
N TYR A 192 24.53 -16.04 11.09
CA TYR A 192 24.20 -15.26 9.89
C TYR A 192 25.28 -14.20 9.62
N LEU A 193 25.67 -13.41 10.62
CA LEU A 193 26.65 -12.35 10.45
C LEU A 193 28.04 -12.87 10.08
N GLY A 194 28.45 -14.04 10.60
CA GLY A 194 29.71 -14.66 10.22
C GLY A 194 29.82 -15.03 8.73
N GLU A 195 28.69 -15.26 8.05
CA GLU A 195 28.64 -15.61 6.63
C GLU A 195 28.33 -14.41 5.71
N HIS A 196 27.65 -13.38 6.23
CA HIS A 196 26.99 -12.38 5.41
C HIS A 196 27.36 -10.92 5.71
N SER A 197 28.18 -10.64 6.73
CA SER A 197 28.47 -9.25 7.15
C SER A 197 29.02 -8.35 6.04
N ASP A 198 29.85 -8.87 5.15
CA ASP A 198 30.52 -8.08 4.10
C ASP A 198 29.57 -7.65 2.96
N LYS A 199 28.35 -8.20 2.93
CA LYS A 199 27.34 -7.96 1.88
C LYS A 199 26.15 -7.13 2.36
N LEU A 200 26.14 -6.74 3.64
CA LEU A 200 25.10 -5.89 4.25
C LEU A 200 25.38 -4.41 3.97
#